data_AF-G5C8C3-F1
#
_entry.id   AF-G5C8C3-F1
#
_cell.length_a   1.000
_cell.length_b   1.000
_cell.length_c   1.000
_cell.angle_alpha   90.00
_cell.angle_beta   90.00
_cell.angle_gamma   90.00
#
_symmetry.space_group_name_H-M   'P 1'
#
loop_
_entity.id
_entity.type
_entity.pdbx_description
1 polymer ?
#
loop_
_entity_poly.entity_id
_entity_poly.type
_entity_poly.pdbx_seq_one_letter_code
_entity_poly.pdbx_strand_id
1 'polypeptide(L)'
;RACGATHNRACRCRPGFFTHAGFCLEHQRCPPGAGVTAPGTPSRNTQCQPCPAGTFSASSSSSEECRPHRNCTALGLALNVPGSSSRDTLCTSCAGFALGSGSPGEPGTEECERAVIDFVVFQDISFKRLQRLQRALGGPGAPSLSPSREGRAALQTQLRRRLSELGEAPRTPLLAQLLAALRAAGLPGLERGVRARFLP
;
A
#
# COMPACT_ATOMS: atom_id res chain seq x y z
N ARG A 1 -39.65 -3.75 -17.92
CA ARG A 1 -40.92 -3.09 -18.32
C ARG A 1 -42.08 -3.97 -17.86
N ALA A 2 -43.19 -3.38 -17.42
CA ALA A 2 -44.39 -4.12 -17.05
C ALA A 2 -45.02 -4.81 -18.27
N CYS A 3 -45.94 -5.73 -18.03
CA CYS A 3 -46.73 -6.36 -19.10
C CYS A 3 -47.80 -5.37 -19.60
N GLY A 4 -48.08 -5.36 -20.90
CA GLY A 4 -49.14 -4.55 -21.50
C GLY A 4 -49.84 -5.28 -22.66
N ALA A 5 -50.92 -4.69 -23.17
CA ALA A 5 -51.75 -5.32 -24.22
C ALA A 5 -51.00 -5.64 -25.52
N THR A 6 -49.92 -4.90 -25.81
CA THR A 6 -49.12 -5.03 -27.05
C THR A 6 -47.73 -5.60 -26.81
N HIS A 7 -47.35 -5.92 -25.56
CA HIS A 7 -46.00 -6.38 -25.26
C HIS A 7 -45.89 -7.16 -23.95
N ASN A 8 -45.02 -8.18 -23.97
CA ASN A 8 -44.69 -8.95 -22.78
C ASN A 8 -43.84 -8.16 -21.77
N ARG A 9 -43.95 -8.56 -20.50
CA ARG A 9 -43.04 -8.10 -19.44
C ARG A 9 -41.59 -8.33 -19.85
N ALA A 10 -40.70 -7.38 -19.58
CA ALA A 10 -39.27 -7.56 -19.77
C ALA A 10 -38.57 -7.51 -18.42
N CYS A 11 -37.92 -8.63 -18.08
CA CYS A 11 -37.11 -8.80 -16.88
C CYS A 11 -35.66 -8.42 -17.17
N ARG A 12 -34.97 -7.92 -16.16
CA ARG A 12 -33.52 -7.66 -16.19
C ARG A 12 -32.94 -7.92 -14.81
N CYS A 13 -31.63 -8.16 -14.75
CA CYS A 13 -30.93 -8.26 -13.48
C CYS A 13 -30.99 -6.94 -12.70
N ARG A 14 -30.95 -7.05 -11.37
CA ARG A 14 -30.91 -5.90 -10.46
C ARG A 14 -29.55 -5.17 -10.61
N PRO A 15 -29.46 -3.88 -10.23
CA PRO A 15 -28.18 -3.18 -10.18
C PRO A 15 -27.15 -3.99 -9.38
N GLY A 16 -25.91 -4.03 -9.87
CA GLY A 16 -24.84 -4.87 -9.32
C GLY A 16 -24.81 -6.31 -9.84
N PHE A 17 -25.72 -6.69 -10.75
CA PHE A 17 -25.76 -8.01 -11.38
C PHE A 17 -25.84 -7.93 -12.90
N PHE A 18 -25.30 -8.94 -13.57
CA PHE A 18 -25.41 -9.14 -15.02
C PHE A 18 -25.99 -10.51 -15.36
N THR A 19 -26.63 -10.62 -16.52
CA THR A 19 -27.14 -11.91 -16.98
C THR A 19 -26.02 -12.77 -17.58
N HIS A 20 -25.95 -14.03 -17.14
CA HIS A 20 -25.07 -15.04 -17.68
C HIS A 20 -25.77 -16.40 -17.62
N ALA A 21 -25.88 -17.09 -18.76
CA ALA A 21 -26.52 -18.41 -18.88
C ALA A 21 -27.94 -18.49 -18.24
N GLY A 22 -28.73 -17.41 -18.35
CA GLY A 22 -30.09 -17.35 -17.78
C GLY A 22 -30.15 -16.99 -16.29
N PHE A 23 -29.02 -16.85 -15.62
CA PHE A 23 -28.92 -16.42 -14.22
C PHE A 23 -28.46 -14.96 -14.10
N CYS A 24 -28.70 -14.35 -12.95
CA CYS A 24 -28.12 -13.05 -12.59
C CYS A 24 -26.93 -13.28 -11.66
N LEU A 25 -25.72 -12.98 -12.14
CA LEU A 25 -24.48 -13.08 -11.39
C LEU A 25 -24.03 -11.70 -10.93
N GLU A 26 -23.38 -11.61 -9.77
CA GLU A 26 -22.85 -10.34 -9.26
C GLU A 26 -21.76 -9.80 -10.21
N HIS A 27 -21.71 -8.49 -10.37
CA HIS A 27 -20.61 -7.84 -11.07
C HIS A 27 -19.29 -8.12 -10.35
N GLN A 28 -18.27 -8.48 -11.11
CA GLN A 28 -16.94 -8.68 -10.56
C GLN A 28 -16.40 -7.37 -10.00
N ARG A 29 -15.66 -7.48 -8.90
CA ARG A 29 -14.94 -6.36 -8.29
C ARG A 29 -13.51 -6.36 -8.82
N CYS A 30 -13.06 -5.22 -9.28
CA CYS A 30 -11.67 -5.00 -9.64
C CYS A 30 -10.83 -5.02 -8.37
N PRO A 31 -9.81 -5.88 -8.26
CA PRO A 31 -8.97 -5.96 -7.07
C PRO A 31 -8.09 -4.70 -6.94
N PRO A 32 -7.55 -4.41 -5.75
CA PRO A 32 -6.56 -3.35 -5.58
C PRO A 32 -5.40 -3.51 -6.57
N GLY A 33 -4.99 -2.43 -7.22
CA GLY A 33 -4.07 -2.49 -8.36
C GLY A 33 -4.76 -2.46 -9.73
N ALA A 34 -6.07 -2.68 -9.79
CA ALA A 34 -6.87 -2.62 -10.99
C ALA A 34 -8.10 -1.72 -10.79
N GLY A 35 -8.50 -1.04 -11.87
CA GLY A 35 -9.66 -0.17 -11.88
C GLY A 35 -10.65 -0.58 -12.97
N VAL A 36 -11.89 -0.12 -12.82
CA VAL A 36 -12.95 -0.32 -13.80
C VAL A 36 -12.61 0.41 -15.09
N THR A 37 -12.80 -0.26 -16.22
CA THR A 37 -12.70 0.32 -17.57
C THR A 37 -14.04 0.45 -18.26
N ALA A 38 -14.91 -0.52 -17.99
CA ALA A 38 -16.29 -0.50 -18.43
C ALA A 38 -17.15 -0.95 -17.24
N PRO A 39 -18.10 -0.11 -16.78
CA PRO A 39 -18.98 -0.48 -15.69
C PRO A 39 -19.86 -1.66 -16.10
N GLY A 40 -20.17 -2.50 -15.11
CA GLY A 40 -21.11 -3.60 -15.30
C GLY A 40 -22.48 -3.09 -15.72
N THR A 41 -23.11 -3.79 -16.66
CA THR A 41 -24.49 -3.53 -17.10
C THR A 41 -25.37 -4.74 -16.78
N PRO A 42 -26.70 -4.66 -16.92
CA PRO A 42 -27.55 -5.83 -16.72
C PRO A 42 -27.23 -7.01 -17.64
N SER A 43 -26.47 -6.82 -18.72
CA SER A 43 -26.08 -7.86 -19.68
C SER A 43 -24.59 -8.11 -19.78
N ARG A 44 -23.73 -7.29 -19.15
CA ARG A 44 -22.28 -7.43 -19.21
C ARG A 44 -21.67 -7.28 -17.83
N ASN A 45 -20.69 -8.13 -17.53
CA ASN A 45 -19.90 -7.99 -16.33
C ASN A 45 -19.03 -6.72 -16.36
N THR A 46 -18.64 -6.22 -15.19
CA THR A 46 -17.64 -5.15 -15.05
C THR A 46 -16.32 -5.60 -15.70
N GLN A 47 -15.64 -4.71 -16.42
CA GLN A 47 -14.31 -4.96 -16.94
C GLN A 47 -13.26 -4.21 -16.14
N CYS A 48 -12.15 -4.89 -15.84
CA CYS A 48 -11.07 -4.38 -15.01
C CYS A 48 -9.76 -4.38 -15.80
N GLN A 49 -8.93 -3.36 -15.59
CA GLN A 49 -7.56 -3.32 -16.10
C GLN A 49 -6.56 -2.95 -15.01
N PRO A 50 -5.30 -3.40 -15.09
CA PRO A 50 -4.23 -2.91 -14.23
C PRO A 50 -4.10 -1.39 -14.32
N CYS A 51 -3.89 -0.73 -13.19
CA CYS A 51 -3.74 0.72 -13.19
C CYS A 51 -2.46 1.12 -13.94
N PRO A 52 -2.55 2.05 -14.91
CA PRO A 52 -1.38 2.56 -15.61
C PRO A 52 -0.44 3.33 -14.66
N ALA A 53 0.80 3.51 -15.09
CA ALA A 53 1.80 4.26 -14.32
C ALA A 53 1.28 5.67 -13.96
N GLY A 54 1.50 6.08 -12.71
CA GLY A 54 0.97 7.34 -12.18
C GLY A 54 -0.47 7.28 -11.66
N THR A 55 -1.11 6.09 -11.66
CA THR A 55 -2.45 5.90 -11.11
C THR A 55 -2.51 4.71 -10.14
N PHE A 56 -3.55 4.65 -9.32
CA PHE A 56 -3.78 3.58 -8.36
C PHE A 56 -5.26 3.27 -8.10
N SER A 57 -5.52 2.09 -7.57
CA SER A 57 -6.80 1.67 -6.99
C SER A 57 -6.53 0.90 -5.70
N ALA A 58 -6.97 1.43 -4.56
CA ALA A 58 -6.68 0.86 -3.25
C ALA A 58 -7.72 -0.15 -2.75
N SER A 59 -8.93 -0.11 -3.29
CA SER A 59 -10.06 -0.89 -2.83
C SER A 59 -10.45 -1.97 -3.84
N SER A 60 -11.20 -2.98 -3.39
CA SER A 60 -11.85 -3.93 -4.29
C SER A 60 -13.23 -3.39 -4.66
N SER A 61 -13.40 -2.93 -5.90
CA SER A 61 -14.63 -2.24 -6.32
C SER A 61 -15.09 -2.64 -7.72
N SER A 62 -16.40 -2.75 -7.91
CA SER A 62 -17.03 -3.01 -9.21
C SER A 62 -17.37 -1.73 -9.99
N SER A 63 -17.08 -0.54 -9.42
CA SER A 63 -17.40 0.77 -10.00
C SER A 63 -16.26 1.79 -9.98
N GLU A 64 -15.21 1.60 -9.16
CA GLU A 64 -14.13 2.58 -9.05
C GLU A 64 -13.08 2.41 -10.17
N GLU A 65 -12.77 3.51 -10.86
CA GLU A 65 -11.66 3.60 -11.81
C GLU A 65 -10.33 3.86 -11.11
N CYS A 66 -9.22 3.70 -11.83
CA CYS A 66 -7.90 4.08 -11.33
C CYS A 66 -7.81 5.59 -11.15
N ARG A 67 -7.34 6.02 -9.98
CA ARG A 67 -7.19 7.44 -9.62
C ARG A 67 -5.74 7.88 -9.80
N PRO A 68 -5.48 9.13 -10.23
CA PRO A 68 -4.11 9.63 -10.33
C PRO A 68 -3.45 9.66 -8.95
N HIS A 69 -2.13 9.43 -8.92
CA HIS A 69 -1.33 9.65 -7.72
C HIS A 69 -1.33 11.12 -7.33
N ARG A 70 -1.28 11.37 -6.02
CA ARG A 70 -1.16 12.70 -5.46
C ARG A 70 0.13 13.37 -5.90
N ASN A 71 0.02 14.64 -6.30
CA ASN A 71 1.17 15.47 -6.62
C ASN A 71 1.68 16.18 -5.36
N CYS A 72 2.78 15.70 -4.78
CA CYS A 72 3.33 16.26 -3.56
C CYS A 72 3.86 17.69 -3.73
N THR A 73 4.42 18.03 -4.90
CA THR A 73 4.98 19.38 -5.13
C THR A 73 3.89 20.44 -5.19
N ALA A 74 2.73 20.10 -5.76
CA ALA A 74 1.55 20.96 -5.76
C ALA A 74 1.01 21.24 -4.34
N LEU A 75 1.35 20.39 -3.36
CA LEU A 75 0.99 20.55 -1.95
C LEU A 75 2.10 21.21 -1.12
N GLY A 76 3.26 21.53 -1.72
CA GLY A 76 4.43 22.00 -0.97
C GLY A 76 5.03 20.96 -0.02
N LEU A 77 4.82 19.66 -0.29
CA LEU A 77 5.28 18.54 0.53
C LEU A 77 6.34 17.70 -0.18
N ALA A 78 7.13 16.95 0.59
CA ALA A 78 8.12 16.02 0.07
C ALA A 78 7.49 14.67 -0.31
N LEU A 79 7.96 14.07 -1.42
CA LEU A 79 7.59 12.72 -1.83
C LEU A 79 8.44 11.70 -1.06
N ASN A 80 7.86 11.15 0.01
CA ASN A 80 8.58 10.21 0.87
C ASN A 80 8.32 8.75 0.53
N VAL A 81 7.09 8.40 0.10
CA VAL A 81 6.79 7.06 -0.39
C VAL A 81 6.18 7.13 -1.79
N PRO A 82 6.84 6.57 -2.81
CA PRO A 82 6.26 6.53 -4.15
C PRO A 82 4.98 5.68 -4.15
N GLY A 83 3.97 6.13 -4.88
CA GLY A 83 2.75 5.37 -5.12
C GLY A 83 3.00 4.09 -5.90
N SER A 84 2.08 3.13 -5.77
CA SER A 84 2.04 1.89 -6.57
C SER A 84 0.69 1.77 -7.27
N SER A 85 0.48 0.74 -8.09
CA SER A 85 -0.84 0.51 -8.72
C SER A 85 -1.96 0.32 -7.69
N SER A 86 -1.63 -0.12 -6.48
CA SER A 86 -2.59 -0.35 -5.39
C SER A 86 -2.61 0.71 -4.29
N ARG A 87 -1.75 1.74 -4.34
CA ARG A 87 -1.62 2.73 -3.26
C ARG A 87 -1.22 4.09 -3.80
N ASP A 88 -1.76 5.13 -3.17
CA ASP A 88 -1.38 6.50 -3.48
C ASP A 88 0.06 6.79 -3.06
N THR A 89 0.61 7.87 -3.61
CA THR A 89 1.85 8.47 -3.13
C THR A 89 1.63 9.07 -1.74
N LEU A 90 2.56 8.83 -0.83
CA LEU A 90 2.53 9.40 0.52
C LEU A 90 3.45 10.61 0.57
N CYS A 91 2.82 11.78 0.68
CA CYS A 91 3.48 13.08 0.83
C CYS A 91 3.53 13.45 2.31
N THR A 92 4.67 13.91 2.81
CA THR A 92 4.79 14.41 4.19
C THR A 92 5.66 15.67 4.22
N SER A 93 5.65 16.38 5.35
CA SER A 93 6.50 17.56 5.56
C SER A 93 7.98 17.21 5.75
N CYS A 94 8.29 15.92 5.92
CA CYS A 94 9.64 15.45 6.18
C CYS A 94 10.56 15.68 4.97
N ALA A 95 11.48 16.64 5.10
CA ALA A 95 12.55 16.91 4.13
C ALA A 95 13.87 16.17 4.46
N GLY A 96 13.85 15.29 5.46
CA GLY A 96 15.01 14.56 5.97
C GLY A 96 15.35 14.89 7.41
N PHE A 97 16.16 14.04 8.05
CA PHE A 97 16.67 14.29 9.40
C PHE A 97 17.87 15.23 9.28
N ALA A 98 17.68 16.52 9.61
CA ALA A 98 18.79 17.46 9.69
C ALA A 98 19.79 17.01 10.77
N LEU A 99 21.09 17.07 10.46
CA LEU A 99 22.16 16.84 11.43
C LEU A 99 22.15 17.99 12.45
N GLY A 100 21.35 17.85 13.51
CA GLY A 100 21.35 18.79 14.64
C GLY A 100 19.97 19.29 15.12
N SER A 101 18.85 18.93 14.48
CA SER A 101 17.52 19.25 15.04
C SER A 101 16.75 17.98 15.36
N GLY A 102 16.43 17.80 16.64
CA GLY A 102 15.48 16.80 17.09
C GLY A 102 16.04 15.96 18.22
N SER A 103 15.82 16.41 19.46
CA SER A 103 15.68 15.46 20.57
C SER A 103 14.56 14.46 20.23
N PRO A 104 14.64 13.20 20.68
CA PRO A 104 13.55 12.25 20.51
C PRO A 104 12.24 12.83 21.06
N GLY A 105 11.18 12.90 20.25
CA GLY A 105 9.84 13.36 20.67
C GLY A 105 9.43 14.78 20.22
N GLU A 106 10.13 15.42 19.27
CA GLU A 106 9.60 16.62 18.63
C GLU A 106 8.59 16.28 17.51
N PRO A 107 7.52 17.08 17.31
CA PRO A 107 6.45 16.78 16.34
C PRO A 107 6.94 16.51 14.91
N GLY A 108 8.02 17.17 14.48
CA GLY A 108 8.63 16.96 13.16
C GLY A 108 9.41 15.64 13.04
N THR A 109 9.97 15.14 14.14
CA THR A 109 10.72 13.87 14.17
C THR A 109 9.79 12.66 14.02
N GLU A 110 8.63 12.68 14.68
CA GLU A 110 7.63 11.60 14.57
C GLU A 110 7.05 11.47 13.16
N GLU A 111 6.82 12.59 12.46
CA GLU A 111 6.35 12.57 11.07
C GLU A 111 7.41 11.96 10.13
N CYS A 112 8.67 12.34 10.32
CA CYS A 112 9.80 11.75 9.58
C CYS A 112 9.99 10.27 9.88
N GLU A 113 9.92 9.85 11.14
CA GLU A 113 10.03 8.45 11.53
C GLU A 113 8.89 7.62 10.91
N ARG A 114 7.66 8.10 10.99
CA ARG A 114 6.51 7.46 10.34
C ARG A 114 6.70 7.34 8.82
N ALA A 115 7.23 8.39 8.18
CA ALA A 115 7.53 8.39 6.75
C ALA A 115 8.62 7.35 6.38
N VAL A 116 9.66 7.19 7.19
CA VAL A 116 10.68 6.15 7.02
C VAL A 116 10.07 4.76 7.14
N ILE A 117 9.24 4.54 8.16
CA ILE A 117 8.56 3.25 8.39
C ILE A 117 7.71 2.89 7.17
N ASP A 118 6.87 3.83 6.73
CA ASP A 118 6.01 3.64 5.56
C ASP A 118 6.85 3.37 4.31
N PHE A 119 7.92 4.12 4.09
CA PHE A 119 8.81 3.90 2.95
C PHE A 119 9.33 2.46 2.91
N VAL A 120 9.87 1.95 4.02
CA VAL A 120 10.44 0.60 4.11
C VAL A 120 9.38 -0.49 3.95
N VAL A 121 8.24 -0.36 4.62
CA VAL A 121 7.13 -1.34 4.58
C VAL A 121 6.58 -1.51 3.16
N PHE A 122 6.57 -0.42 2.40
CA PHE A 122 5.94 -0.34 1.10
C PHE A 122 6.87 -0.56 -0.09
N GLN A 123 8.15 -0.86 0.13
CA GLN A 123 9.03 -1.20 -0.98
C GLN A 123 8.71 -2.57 -1.57
N ASP A 124 8.88 -2.67 -2.89
CA ASP A 124 8.70 -3.93 -3.61
C ASP A 124 9.92 -4.84 -3.44
N ILE A 125 10.04 -5.43 -2.25
CA ILE A 125 11.05 -6.45 -1.95
C ILE A 125 10.40 -7.83 -1.89
N SER A 126 11.15 -8.86 -2.31
CA SER A 126 10.65 -10.23 -2.29
C SER A 126 10.33 -10.70 -0.88
N PHE A 127 9.39 -11.64 -0.75
CA PHE A 127 8.97 -12.18 0.55
C PHE A 127 10.16 -12.69 1.40
N LYS A 128 11.11 -13.40 0.77
CA LYS A 128 12.35 -13.86 1.41
C LYS A 128 13.19 -12.70 1.97
N ARG A 129 13.29 -11.58 1.23
CA ARG A 129 13.99 -10.37 1.67
C ARG A 129 13.29 -9.69 2.83
N LEU A 130 11.96 -9.60 2.78
CA LEU A 130 11.13 -9.04 3.85
C LEU A 130 11.26 -9.85 5.15
N GLN A 131 11.25 -11.18 5.06
CA GLN A 131 11.50 -12.07 6.20
C GLN A 131 12.90 -11.88 6.80
N ARG A 132 13.94 -11.72 5.97
CA ARG A 132 15.31 -11.43 6.46
C ARG A 132 15.37 -10.11 7.22
N LEU A 133 14.72 -9.08 6.70
CA LEU A 133 14.64 -7.77 7.36
C LEU A 133 13.96 -7.89 8.73
N GLN A 134 12.83 -8.59 8.79
CA GLN A 134 12.11 -8.80 10.04
C GLN A 134 12.95 -9.56 11.08
N ARG A 135 13.72 -10.58 10.67
CA ARG A 135 14.65 -11.28 11.57
C ARG A 135 15.78 -10.37 12.06
N ALA A 136 16.33 -9.54 11.18
CA ALA A 136 17.35 -8.56 11.54
C ALA A 136 16.84 -7.52 12.56
N LEU A 137 15.56 -7.15 12.51
CA LEU A 137 14.89 -6.25 13.46
C LEU A 137 14.40 -6.96 14.74
N GLY A 138 14.27 -8.29 14.71
CA GLY A 138 13.71 -9.09 15.80
C GLY A 138 14.70 -9.43 16.93
N GLY A 139 16.01 -9.26 16.70
CA GLY A 139 17.04 -9.73 17.63
C GLY A 139 17.09 -11.27 17.74
N PRO A 140 18.15 -11.82 18.35
CA PRO A 140 18.27 -13.26 18.57
C PRO A 140 17.19 -13.72 19.59
N GLY A 141 16.16 -14.43 19.12
CA GLY A 141 15.11 -15.00 19.97
C GLY A 141 13.66 -14.64 19.61
N ALA A 142 13.43 -13.82 18.57
CA ALA A 142 12.07 -13.54 18.11
C ALA A 142 11.39 -14.80 17.56
N PRO A 143 10.14 -15.11 17.96
CA PRO A 143 9.43 -16.30 17.49
C PRO A 143 9.32 -16.27 15.96
N SER A 144 9.94 -17.25 15.29
CA SER A 144 9.77 -17.45 13.86
C SER A 144 8.38 -18.03 13.62
N LEU A 145 7.41 -17.17 13.32
CA LEU A 145 6.10 -17.61 12.85
C LEU A 145 6.26 -18.27 11.47
N SER A 146 5.58 -19.40 11.32
CA SER A 146 5.73 -20.28 10.17
C SER A 146 5.18 -19.62 8.88
N PRO A 147 5.82 -19.84 7.72
CA PRO A 147 5.46 -19.21 6.45
C PRO A 147 4.09 -19.65 5.87
N SER A 148 3.37 -20.54 6.55
CA SER A 148 2.32 -21.36 5.92
C SER A 148 0.91 -20.73 5.95
N ARG A 149 0.68 -19.64 6.67
CA ARG A 149 -0.69 -19.09 6.84
C ARG A 149 -0.85 -17.57 6.72
N GLU A 150 0.24 -16.81 6.72
CA GLU A 150 0.21 -15.34 6.72
C GLU A 150 0.72 -14.78 5.39
N GLY A 151 -0.17 -14.14 4.64
CA GLY A 151 0.14 -13.50 3.36
C GLY A 151 1.06 -12.27 3.51
N ARG A 152 1.52 -11.72 2.38
CA ARG A 152 2.41 -10.54 2.31
C ARG A 152 1.92 -9.36 3.17
N ALA A 153 0.60 -9.14 3.24
CA ALA A 153 -0.01 -8.08 4.02
C ALA A 153 0.21 -8.24 5.54
N ALA A 154 0.10 -9.46 6.07
CA ALA A 154 0.34 -9.72 7.49
C ALA A 154 1.81 -9.44 7.86
N LEU A 155 2.74 -9.85 6.99
CA LEU A 155 4.17 -9.60 7.18
C LEU A 155 4.51 -8.10 7.17
N GLN A 156 3.87 -7.33 6.26
CA GLN A 156 4.00 -5.86 6.23
C GLN A 156 3.45 -5.21 7.50
N THR A 157 2.30 -5.64 7.99
CA THR A 157 1.72 -5.15 9.26
C THR A 157 2.65 -5.44 10.44
N GLN A 158 3.21 -6.64 10.50
CA GLN A 158 4.15 -6.99 11.56
C GLN A 158 5.44 -6.17 11.49
N LEU A 159 5.99 -5.98 10.29
CA LEU A 159 7.15 -5.12 10.08
C LEU A 159 6.86 -3.68 10.53
N ARG A 160 5.70 -3.13 10.14
CA ARG A 160 5.28 -1.78 10.54
C ARG A 160 5.24 -1.65 12.06
N ARG A 161 4.55 -2.58 12.74
CA ARG A 161 4.46 -2.60 14.21
C ARG A 161 5.85 -2.60 14.85
N ARG A 162 6.74 -3.47 14.36
CA ARG A 162 8.09 -3.59 14.92
C ARG A 162 8.93 -2.34 14.72
N LEU A 163 8.86 -1.72 13.54
CA LEU A 163 9.59 -0.48 13.29
C LEU A 163 9.04 0.68 14.13
N SER A 164 7.73 0.74 14.36
CA SER A 164 7.13 1.70 15.30
C SER A 164 7.63 1.47 16.72
N GLU A 165 7.65 0.23 17.22
CA GLU A 165 8.21 -0.10 18.54
C GLU A 165 9.69 0.33 18.71
N LEU A 166 10.47 0.29 17.63
CA LEU A 166 11.88 0.72 17.64
C LEU A 166 12.05 2.24 17.65
N GLY A 167 11.09 3.00 17.12
CA GLY A 167 11.09 4.46 17.14
C GLY A 167 10.76 5.03 18.51
N GLU A 168 9.85 4.37 19.25
CA GLU A 168 9.50 4.74 20.63
C GLU A 168 10.63 4.44 21.65
N ALA A 169 11.68 3.71 21.25
CA ALA A 169 12.75 3.29 22.15
C ALA A 169 13.71 4.47 22.47
N PRO A 170 13.88 4.88 23.75
CA PRO A 170 14.59 6.12 24.13
C PRO A 170 16.10 6.17 23.82
N ARG A 171 16.72 5.05 23.45
CA ARG A 171 18.18 4.89 23.48
C ARG A 171 18.87 5.07 22.14
N THR A 172 18.16 4.86 21.03
CA THR A 172 18.76 4.91 19.69
C THR A 172 17.76 5.41 18.66
N PRO A 173 18.13 6.39 17.81
CA PRO A 173 17.23 6.90 16.79
C PRO A 173 16.85 5.78 15.80
N LEU A 174 15.56 5.73 15.43
CA LEU A 174 15.00 4.70 14.54
C LEU A 174 15.83 4.48 13.28
N LEU A 175 16.27 5.58 12.66
CA LEU A 175 17.01 5.57 11.41
C LEU A 175 18.35 4.81 11.53
N ALA A 176 19.08 4.99 12.64
CA ALA A 176 20.34 4.30 12.86
C ALA A 176 20.13 2.78 13.02
N GLN A 177 19.11 2.39 13.80
CA GLN A 177 18.74 0.99 14.02
C GLN A 177 18.30 0.33 12.71
N LEU A 178 17.46 1.03 11.92
CA LEU A 178 17.00 0.56 10.62
C LEU A 178 18.15 0.37 9.64
N LEU A 179 19.06 1.32 9.51
CA LEU A 179 20.20 1.21 8.59
C LEU A 179 21.11 0.03 8.98
N ALA A 180 21.33 -0.21 10.27
CA ALA A 180 22.06 -1.39 10.74
C ALA A 180 21.33 -2.70 10.38
N ALA A 181 20.01 -2.75 10.58
CA ALA A 181 19.19 -3.92 10.22
C ALA A 181 19.16 -4.17 8.70
N LEU A 182 19.12 -3.13 7.87
CA LEU A 182 19.16 -3.24 6.41
C LEU A 182 20.50 -3.81 5.91
N ARG A 183 21.62 -3.42 6.54
CA ARG A 183 22.94 -4.01 6.27
C ARG A 183 22.97 -5.48 6.66
N ALA A 184 22.51 -5.82 7.87
CA ALA A 184 22.44 -7.20 8.34
C ALA A 184 21.53 -8.09 7.46
N ALA A 185 20.44 -7.52 6.92
CA ALA A 185 19.52 -8.23 6.03
C ALA A 185 20.00 -8.35 4.57
N GLY A 186 21.12 -7.70 4.22
CA GLY A 186 21.68 -7.65 2.88
C GLY A 186 20.78 -6.92 1.88
N LEU A 187 20.28 -5.74 2.26
CA LEU A 187 19.36 -4.92 1.44
C LEU A 187 19.98 -3.56 1.06
N PRO A 188 21.11 -3.54 0.31
CA PRO A 188 21.84 -2.30 0.00
C PRO A 188 21.04 -1.32 -0.87
N GLY A 189 20.16 -1.82 -1.75
CA GLY A 189 19.29 -0.96 -2.56
C GLY A 189 18.26 -0.20 -1.70
N LEU A 190 17.72 -0.87 -0.69
CA LEU A 190 16.78 -0.26 0.26
C LEU A 190 17.49 0.73 1.17
N GLU A 191 18.69 0.37 1.66
CA GLU A 191 19.53 1.27 2.44
C GLU A 191 19.84 2.56 1.68
N ARG A 192 20.27 2.47 0.41
CA ARG A 192 20.49 3.65 -0.44
C ARG A 192 19.21 4.48 -0.62
N GLY A 193 18.07 3.82 -0.82
CA GLY A 193 16.78 4.49 -0.97
C GLY A 193 16.34 5.25 0.28
N VAL A 194 16.62 4.72 1.48
CA VAL A 194 16.37 5.40 2.76
C VAL A 194 17.31 6.60 2.89
N ARG A 195 18.62 6.40 2.66
CA ARG A 195 19.61 7.47 2.75
C ARG A 195 19.29 8.63 1.81
N ALA A 196 19.02 8.35 0.54
CA ALA A 196 18.75 9.39 -0.46
C ALA A 196 17.47 10.20 -0.20
N ARG A 197 16.53 9.69 0.60
CA ARG A 197 15.26 10.37 0.88
C ARG A 197 15.22 11.06 2.23
N PHE A 198 15.85 10.47 3.23
CA PHE A 198 15.70 10.88 4.62
C PHE A 198 16.99 11.39 5.26
N LEU A 199 18.13 11.32 4.56
CA LEU A 199 19.39 11.89 5.02
C LEU A 199 19.87 12.96 4.03
N PRO A 200 20.43 14.07 4.54
CA PRO A 200 21.09 15.09 3.72
C PRO A 200 22.37 14.56 3.04
#